data_AF-A0A3D3QYT1-F1
#
_entry.id   AF-A0A3D3QYT1-F1
#
_cell.length_a   1.000
_cell.length_b   1.000
_cell.length_c   1.000
_cell.angle_alpha   90.00
_cell.angle_beta   90.00
_cell.angle_gamma   90.00
#
_symmetry.space_group_name_H-M   'P 1'
#
loop_
_entity.id
_entity.type
_entity.pdbx_description
1 polymer ?
#
loop_
_entity_poly.entity_id
_entity_poly.type
_entity_poly.pdbx_seq_one_letter_code
_entity_poly.pdbx_strand_id
1 'polypeptide(L)'
;ASQMVKTLSDYGFDGWHGADGFGPLSGNIHLTSYSDDMIEQFQKASGLELPAVVTQECGYDADKLTARGDWILKHKRAEWSEFYSDRWARFWSTMVDALHARQKQAVINSAWGRAPFESLYRYGVDYQRIAQTGVDGVIVETVAASLAMDPRLSAVDRHDDFLSMLMLMRAALPDTRLINLQTVHDVVEQWDAIHHHPTVLEREIQALANVFHIMPDGSLKPSSDGFLICLGDGLSREEWQWLRERWDLAFTQPPLQTDGVTVVWSDAAYRAQMADFIKTRSWNTHRLVAELMGAGATMQATINVKSLAKAKGAILVPNPHLLPAEELTRVLQYQGGPVVLIGRKVASLPSADFEFSDVYPPHELWCGVYSTGSETEITAVEIIKDGEETPLGDPASLSAPRSYWTHLTYRKVSPSFLKACAETLQQVSQAITVTSDQGAVALMPVKQADGRIRMAIKSRSLSYARPEIDVRKPVKSVKVLTDFPSVAIHPQGSKFSVRVPGRGIIVVEIELEEMMTAPVSTKGQKQ
;
A
#
# COMPACT_ATOMS: atom_id res chain seq x y z
N ALA A 1 -26.83 -3.99 18.13
CA ALA A 1 -26.10 -4.04 19.41
C ALA A 1 -26.65 -5.08 20.39
N SER A 2 -27.80 -4.86 21.05
CA SER A 2 -28.28 -5.75 22.14
C SER A 2 -28.34 -7.24 21.77
N GLN A 3 -28.93 -7.57 20.62
CA GLN A 3 -29.00 -8.96 20.14
C GLN A 3 -27.61 -9.59 19.92
N MET A 4 -26.67 -8.83 19.34
CA MET A 4 -25.28 -9.27 19.14
C MET A 4 -24.63 -9.61 20.50
N VAL A 5 -24.71 -8.68 21.45
CA VAL A 5 -24.15 -8.86 22.80
C VAL A 5 -24.74 -10.09 23.49
N LYS A 6 -26.06 -10.29 23.38
CA LYS A 6 -26.73 -11.47 23.91
C LYS A 6 -26.16 -12.75 23.28
N THR A 7 -26.09 -12.81 21.95
CA THR A 7 -25.53 -13.96 21.24
C THR A 7 -24.09 -14.25 21.70
N LEU A 8 -23.21 -13.25 21.74
CA LEU A 8 -21.83 -13.48 22.17
C LEU A 8 -21.74 -13.99 23.63
N SER A 9 -22.62 -13.50 24.50
CA SER A 9 -22.66 -13.92 25.90
C SER A 9 -23.19 -15.35 26.04
N ASP A 10 -24.27 -15.69 25.33
CA ASP A 10 -24.91 -16.99 25.41
C ASP A 10 -24.00 -18.12 24.90
N TYR A 11 -23.18 -17.84 23.88
CA TYR A 11 -22.26 -18.81 23.28
C TYR A 11 -20.81 -18.70 23.79
N GLY A 12 -20.52 -17.75 24.68
CA GLY A 12 -19.19 -17.59 25.28
C GLY A 12 -18.11 -17.04 24.35
N PHE A 13 -18.48 -16.31 23.29
CA PHE A 13 -17.51 -15.69 22.38
C PHE A 13 -16.82 -14.47 23.00
N ASP A 14 -15.54 -14.25 22.67
CA ASP A 14 -14.74 -13.13 23.19
C ASP A 14 -14.98 -11.80 22.46
N GLY A 15 -15.56 -11.86 21.26
CA GLY A 15 -15.77 -10.66 20.46
C GLY A 15 -16.54 -10.93 19.19
N TRP A 16 -16.71 -9.88 18.41
CA TRP A 16 -17.35 -9.91 17.11
C TRP A 16 -16.39 -9.43 16.03
N HIS A 17 -16.34 -10.21 14.95
CA HIS A 17 -15.70 -9.83 13.70
C HIS A 17 -16.79 -9.40 12.71
N GLY A 18 -16.85 -8.09 12.42
CA GLY A 18 -17.65 -7.53 11.35
C GLY A 18 -17.00 -7.82 9.99
N ALA A 19 -17.31 -9.00 9.46
CA ALA A 19 -16.88 -9.45 8.14
C ALA A 19 -17.60 -8.68 7.01
N ASP A 20 -17.51 -9.21 5.78
CA ASP A 20 -18.03 -8.57 4.58
C ASP A 20 -19.52 -8.26 4.71
N GLY A 21 -19.89 -6.97 4.51
CA GLY A 21 -21.24 -6.46 4.77
C GLY A 21 -21.34 -5.49 5.96
N PHE A 22 -20.34 -5.48 6.85
CA PHE A 22 -20.29 -4.60 8.03
C PHE A 22 -19.26 -3.47 7.90
N GLY A 23 -18.69 -3.25 6.72
CA GLY A 23 -17.63 -2.27 6.48
C GLY A 23 -17.07 -2.31 5.05
N PRO A 24 -17.81 -2.86 4.09
CA PRO A 24 -18.73 -2.04 3.28
C PRO A 24 -20.14 -2.68 3.14
N LEU A 25 -21.10 -2.00 2.49
CA LEU A 25 -22.40 -2.61 2.12
C LEU A 25 -22.15 -3.75 1.11
N SER A 26 -23.19 -4.48 0.68
CA SER A 26 -23.09 -5.50 -0.38
C SER A 26 -22.65 -4.97 -1.76
N GLY A 27 -22.14 -3.73 -1.84
CA GLY A 27 -21.61 -3.08 -3.02
C GLY A 27 -21.17 -1.64 -2.75
N ASN A 28 -20.67 -1.00 -3.81
CA ASN A 28 -20.26 0.40 -3.77
C ASN A 28 -21.43 1.34 -3.44
N ILE A 29 -21.18 2.47 -2.77
CA ILE A 29 -22.22 3.46 -2.40
C ILE A 29 -22.90 4.13 -3.60
N HIS A 30 -22.39 3.90 -4.81
CA HIS A 30 -23.03 4.35 -6.04
C HIS A 30 -24.08 3.37 -6.58
N LEU A 31 -24.12 2.13 -6.06
CA LEU A 31 -25.03 1.04 -6.43
C LEU A 31 -25.94 0.61 -5.26
N THR A 32 -25.84 1.28 -4.12
CA THR A 32 -26.62 0.95 -2.92
C THR A 32 -27.88 1.81 -2.85
N SER A 33 -28.49 1.93 -1.67
CA SER A 33 -29.79 2.56 -1.52
C SER A 33 -29.78 4.06 -1.79
N TYR A 34 -30.69 4.46 -2.67
CA TYR A 34 -31.15 5.84 -2.88
C TYR A 34 -32.63 5.98 -2.50
N SER A 35 -33.11 5.19 -1.54
CA SER A 35 -34.50 5.26 -1.07
C SER A 35 -34.85 6.62 -0.47
N ASP A 36 -36.16 6.90 -0.34
CA ASP A 36 -36.64 8.16 0.24
C ASP A 36 -36.10 8.39 1.66
N ASP A 37 -36.07 7.36 2.51
CA ASP A 37 -35.46 7.38 3.84
C ASP A 37 -33.96 7.74 3.81
N MET A 38 -33.21 7.18 2.87
CA MET A 38 -31.77 7.46 2.73
C MET A 38 -31.52 8.91 2.32
N ILE A 39 -32.36 9.47 1.45
CA ILE A 39 -32.25 10.87 1.03
C ILE A 39 -32.65 11.82 2.16
N GLU A 40 -33.69 11.52 2.93
CA GLU A 40 -34.07 12.33 4.09
C GLU A 40 -32.91 12.41 5.09
N GLN A 41 -32.29 11.27 5.40
CA GLN A 41 -31.12 11.22 6.29
C GLN A 41 -29.93 12.00 5.73
N PHE A 42 -29.68 11.90 4.42
CA PHE A 42 -28.60 12.65 3.77
C PHE A 42 -28.85 14.15 3.79
N GLN A 43 -30.07 14.59 3.47
CA GLN A 43 -30.45 15.99 3.50
C GLN A 43 -30.30 16.57 4.91
N LYS A 44 -30.79 15.83 5.92
CA LYS A 44 -30.67 16.24 7.32
C LYS A 44 -29.22 16.29 7.80
N ALA A 45 -28.40 15.31 7.44
CA ALA A 45 -27.01 15.24 7.87
C ALA A 45 -26.13 16.30 7.19
N SER A 46 -26.35 16.55 5.90
CA SER A 46 -25.56 17.50 5.11
C SER A 46 -26.03 18.95 5.27
N GLY A 47 -27.28 19.17 5.69
CA GLY A 47 -27.88 20.51 5.76
C GLY A 47 -28.07 21.17 4.39
N LEU A 48 -27.97 20.40 3.30
CA LEU A 48 -28.05 20.91 1.94
C LEU A 48 -29.51 21.06 1.48
N GLU A 49 -29.76 22.12 0.71
CA GLU A 49 -30.97 22.19 -0.12
C GLU A 49 -30.74 21.34 -1.38
N LEU A 50 -31.53 20.28 -1.53
CA LEU A 50 -31.44 19.35 -2.65
C LEU A 50 -32.59 19.60 -3.64
N PRO A 51 -32.35 19.48 -4.95
CA PRO A 51 -33.37 19.76 -5.96
C PRO A 51 -34.47 18.69 -5.99
N ALA A 52 -35.60 19.02 -6.61
CA ALA A 52 -36.77 18.14 -6.71
C ALA A 52 -36.44 16.76 -7.32
N VAL A 53 -35.51 16.67 -8.29
CA VAL A 53 -35.08 15.38 -8.86
C VAL A 53 -34.52 14.43 -7.81
N VAL A 54 -33.95 14.97 -6.72
CA VAL A 54 -33.44 14.20 -5.58
C VAL A 54 -34.51 14.00 -4.51
N THR A 55 -35.28 15.04 -4.17
CA THR A 55 -36.19 15.02 -3.01
C THR A 55 -37.60 14.52 -3.29
N GLN A 56 -38.01 14.38 -4.56
CA GLN A 56 -39.31 13.81 -4.94
C GLN A 56 -39.47 12.38 -4.40
N GLU A 57 -40.68 11.96 -4.06
CA GLU A 57 -40.95 10.58 -3.68
C GLU A 57 -40.68 9.62 -4.86
N CYS A 58 -39.83 8.61 -4.62
CA CYS A 58 -39.47 7.62 -5.62
C CYS A 58 -40.15 6.28 -5.37
N GLY A 59 -40.35 5.86 -4.11
CA GLY A 59 -40.79 4.50 -3.80
C GLY A 59 -39.89 3.45 -4.45
N TYR A 60 -40.46 2.64 -5.35
CA TYR A 60 -39.76 1.61 -6.12
C TYR A 60 -39.59 1.97 -7.62
N ASP A 61 -39.83 3.22 -8.02
CA ASP A 61 -39.68 3.68 -9.40
C ASP A 61 -38.19 3.76 -9.78
N ALA A 62 -37.76 2.83 -10.64
CA ALA A 62 -36.36 2.69 -11.03
C ALA A 62 -35.81 3.91 -11.77
N ASP A 63 -36.61 4.58 -12.60
CA ASP A 63 -36.17 5.72 -13.40
C ASP A 63 -35.93 6.93 -12.49
N LYS A 64 -36.83 7.17 -11.53
CA LYS A 64 -36.63 8.23 -10.54
C LYS A 64 -35.44 7.96 -9.63
N LEU A 65 -35.27 6.72 -9.17
CA LEU A 65 -34.11 6.33 -8.35
C LEU A 65 -32.79 6.51 -9.12
N THR A 66 -32.76 6.15 -10.40
CA THR A 66 -31.60 6.34 -11.26
C THR A 66 -31.29 7.82 -11.44
N ALA A 67 -32.27 8.64 -11.79
CA ALA A 67 -32.08 10.10 -11.96
C ALA A 67 -31.60 10.78 -10.66
N ARG A 68 -32.13 10.37 -9.51
CA ARG A 68 -31.68 10.80 -8.18
C ARG A 68 -30.22 10.43 -7.94
N GLY A 69 -29.86 9.16 -8.17
CA GLY A 69 -28.50 8.67 -8.00
C GLY A 69 -27.50 9.39 -8.90
N ASP A 70 -27.80 9.50 -10.19
CA ASP A 70 -26.97 10.19 -11.17
C ASP A 70 -26.72 11.65 -10.77
N TRP A 71 -27.76 12.36 -10.31
CA TRP A 71 -27.61 13.73 -9.85
C TRP A 71 -26.69 13.82 -8.63
N ILE A 72 -26.88 12.97 -7.62
CA ILE A 72 -26.06 12.96 -6.39
C ILE A 72 -24.60 12.63 -6.75
N LEU A 73 -24.37 11.59 -7.55
CA LEU A 73 -23.02 11.17 -7.92
C LEU A 73 -22.29 12.22 -8.76
N LYS A 74 -23.02 12.98 -9.57
CA LYS A 74 -22.44 14.07 -10.36
C LYS A 74 -22.15 15.32 -9.55
N HIS A 75 -23.07 15.72 -8.68
CA HIS A 75 -23.03 17.06 -8.06
C HIS A 75 -22.62 17.05 -6.58
N LYS A 76 -22.78 15.92 -5.90
CA LYS A 76 -22.63 15.76 -4.44
C LYS A 76 -21.85 14.51 -4.05
N ARG A 77 -20.92 14.07 -4.91
CA ARG A 77 -20.13 12.84 -4.69
C ARG A 77 -19.36 12.84 -3.38
N ALA A 78 -18.68 13.94 -3.07
CA ALA A 78 -17.86 14.06 -1.86
C ALA A 78 -18.75 14.06 -0.61
N GLU A 79 -19.84 14.84 -0.62
CA GLU A 79 -20.80 14.90 0.48
C GLU A 79 -21.52 13.57 0.69
N TRP A 80 -21.77 12.81 -0.38
CA TRP A 80 -22.35 11.47 -0.30
C TRP A 80 -21.39 10.46 0.35
N SER A 81 -20.11 10.47 -0.04
CA SER A 81 -19.07 9.65 0.62
C SER A 81 -18.93 10.00 2.10
N GLU A 82 -18.94 11.28 2.43
CA GLU A 82 -18.87 11.80 3.80
C GLU A 82 -20.07 11.35 4.65
N PHE A 83 -21.27 11.45 4.10
CA PHE A 83 -22.49 10.98 4.76
C PHE A 83 -22.45 9.48 5.09
N TYR A 84 -21.97 8.65 4.15
CA TYR A 84 -21.79 7.21 4.42
C TYR A 84 -20.71 6.94 5.46
N SER A 85 -19.62 7.69 5.44
CA SER A 85 -18.55 7.61 6.43
C SER A 85 -19.07 7.86 7.84
N ASP A 86 -19.87 8.91 8.02
CA ASP A 86 -20.52 9.19 9.31
C ASP A 86 -21.53 8.12 9.71
N ARG A 87 -22.30 7.60 8.75
CA ARG A 87 -23.24 6.51 9.00
C ARG A 87 -22.52 5.26 9.51
N TRP A 88 -21.42 4.88 8.89
CA TRP A 88 -20.59 3.76 9.33
C TRP A 88 -19.97 4.00 10.70
N ALA A 89 -19.38 5.18 10.93
CA ALA A 89 -18.80 5.53 12.22
C ALA A 89 -19.85 5.48 13.36
N ARG A 90 -21.08 5.97 13.12
CA ARG A 90 -22.17 5.86 14.10
C ARG A 90 -22.58 4.42 14.38
N PHE A 91 -22.70 3.60 13.33
CA PHE A 91 -23.00 2.18 13.49
C PHE A 91 -21.91 1.48 14.32
N TRP A 92 -20.64 1.69 13.97
CA TRP A 92 -19.51 1.08 14.66
C TRP A 92 -19.37 1.56 16.09
N SER A 93 -19.52 2.86 16.37
CA SER A 93 -19.54 3.37 17.76
C SER A 93 -20.62 2.66 18.59
N THR A 94 -21.83 2.53 18.06
CA THR A 94 -22.94 1.84 18.73
C THR A 94 -22.61 0.37 19.03
N MET A 95 -21.92 -0.30 18.12
CA MET A 95 -21.55 -1.72 18.27
C MET A 95 -20.38 -1.88 19.24
N VAL A 96 -19.31 -1.08 19.09
CA VAL A 96 -18.12 -1.09 19.93
C VAL A 96 -18.49 -0.78 21.37
N ASP A 97 -19.23 0.30 21.63
CA ASP A 97 -19.64 0.69 22.99
C ASP A 97 -20.40 -0.45 23.69
N ALA A 98 -21.33 -1.10 22.97
CA ALA A 98 -22.12 -2.20 23.51
C ALA A 98 -21.29 -3.46 23.80
N LEU A 99 -20.28 -3.75 22.97
CA LEU A 99 -19.36 -4.87 23.14
C LEU A 99 -18.37 -4.62 24.28
N HIS A 100 -17.74 -3.45 24.31
CA HIS A 100 -16.80 -3.03 25.34
C HIS A 100 -17.44 -2.96 26.72
N ALA A 101 -18.70 -2.53 26.82
CA ALA A 101 -19.47 -2.57 28.07
C ALA A 101 -19.64 -3.99 28.66
N ARG A 102 -19.37 -5.03 27.86
CA ARG A 102 -19.35 -6.44 28.27
C ARG A 102 -17.98 -7.09 28.16
N GLN A 103 -16.92 -6.28 28.07
CA GLN A 103 -15.54 -6.74 27.92
C GLN A 103 -15.35 -7.66 26.69
N LYS A 104 -16.07 -7.37 25.60
CA LYS A 104 -15.98 -8.09 24.33
C LYS A 104 -15.24 -7.24 23.30
N GLN A 105 -14.53 -7.88 22.38
CA GLN A 105 -13.79 -7.19 21.32
C GLN A 105 -14.64 -6.95 20.06
N ALA A 106 -14.25 -5.95 19.26
CA ALA A 106 -14.85 -5.61 17.99
C ALA A 106 -13.77 -5.40 16.92
N VAL A 107 -13.77 -6.22 15.88
CA VAL A 107 -12.82 -6.15 14.76
C VAL A 107 -13.59 -6.03 13.45
N ILE A 108 -13.10 -5.25 12.50
CA ILE A 108 -13.75 -5.01 11.20
C ILE A 108 -12.87 -5.51 10.05
N ASN A 109 -13.46 -6.02 8.96
CA ASN A 109 -12.72 -6.18 7.69
C ASN A 109 -12.35 -4.82 7.08
N SER A 110 -11.29 -4.79 6.28
CA SER A 110 -11.12 -3.71 5.31
C SER A 110 -12.30 -3.70 4.31
N ALA A 111 -12.39 -2.65 3.50
CA ALA A 111 -13.41 -2.54 2.49
C ALA A 111 -12.94 -3.19 1.18
N TRP A 112 -13.09 -4.51 1.09
CA TRP A 112 -12.86 -5.33 -0.11
C TRP A 112 -11.44 -5.13 -0.67
N GLY A 113 -10.45 -5.20 0.22
CA GLY A 113 -9.05 -5.05 -0.12
C GLY A 113 -8.73 -3.72 -0.83
N ARG A 114 -9.33 -2.60 -0.37
CA ARG A 114 -9.05 -1.25 -0.88
C ARG A 114 -8.26 -0.42 0.13
N ALA A 115 -7.30 0.34 -0.40
CA ALA A 115 -6.55 1.35 0.34
C ALA A 115 -7.45 2.50 0.84
N PRO A 116 -6.98 3.33 1.79
CA PRO A 116 -7.81 4.34 2.46
C PRO A 116 -8.60 5.27 1.53
N PHE A 117 -8.04 5.66 0.38
CA PHE A 117 -8.74 6.50 -0.59
C PHE A 117 -9.88 5.76 -1.29
N GLU A 118 -9.60 4.60 -1.90
CA GLU A 118 -10.62 3.86 -2.63
C GLU A 118 -11.71 3.31 -1.70
N SER A 119 -11.38 2.98 -0.44
CA SER A 119 -12.36 2.60 0.59
C SER A 119 -13.40 3.69 0.82
N LEU A 120 -12.93 4.93 1.05
CA LEU A 120 -13.80 6.09 1.24
C LEU A 120 -14.57 6.45 -0.04
N TYR A 121 -13.89 6.48 -1.19
CA TYR A 121 -14.53 6.80 -2.46
C TYR A 121 -15.60 5.77 -2.81
N ARG A 122 -15.27 4.48 -2.86
CA ARG A 122 -16.19 3.43 -3.33
C ARG A 122 -17.27 3.08 -2.33
N TYR A 123 -16.91 3.00 -1.05
CA TYR A 123 -17.76 2.38 -0.04
C TYR A 123 -18.18 3.33 1.08
N GLY A 124 -17.67 4.56 1.06
CA GLY A 124 -17.91 5.52 2.14
C GLY A 124 -17.32 5.04 3.47
N VAL A 125 -16.27 4.22 3.45
CA VAL A 125 -15.62 3.71 4.67
C VAL A 125 -14.33 4.49 4.89
N ASP A 126 -14.35 5.32 5.93
CA ASP A 126 -13.16 6.05 6.39
C ASP A 126 -12.51 5.29 7.54
N TYR A 127 -11.39 4.62 7.26
CA TYR A 127 -10.73 3.82 8.29
C TYR A 127 -10.25 4.63 9.49
N GLN A 128 -9.89 5.91 9.33
CA GLN A 128 -9.45 6.74 10.46
C GLN A 128 -10.62 7.01 11.41
N ARG A 129 -11.82 7.25 10.87
CA ARG A 129 -13.03 7.38 11.69
C ARG A 129 -13.45 6.07 12.32
N ILE A 130 -13.36 4.96 11.59
CA ILE A 130 -13.63 3.65 12.16
C ILE A 130 -12.69 3.36 13.34
N ALA A 131 -11.38 3.61 13.19
CA ALA A 131 -10.43 3.47 14.29
C ALA A 131 -10.78 4.36 15.50
N GLN A 132 -11.25 5.58 15.26
CA GLN A 132 -11.70 6.49 16.33
C GLN A 132 -12.94 5.99 17.10
N THR A 133 -13.71 5.05 16.56
CA THR A 133 -14.83 4.42 17.30
C THR A 133 -14.35 3.47 18.41
N GLY A 134 -13.05 3.13 18.44
CA GLY A 134 -12.47 2.22 19.42
C GLY A 134 -12.45 0.75 19.00
N VAL A 135 -12.59 0.44 17.70
CA VAL A 135 -12.39 -0.94 17.22
C VAL A 135 -11.04 -1.49 17.67
N ASP A 136 -11.02 -2.75 18.07
CA ASP A 136 -9.84 -3.44 18.57
C ASP A 136 -8.84 -3.81 17.46
N GLY A 137 -9.29 -3.79 16.21
CA GLY A 137 -8.43 -3.98 15.05
C GLY A 137 -9.16 -3.95 13.71
N VAL A 138 -8.38 -4.04 12.64
CA VAL A 138 -8.83 -4.19 11.27
C VAL A 138 -8.21 -5.46 10.69
N ILE A 139 -9.05 -6.36 10.17
CA ILE A 139 -8.61 -7.45 9.31
C ILE A 139 -8.41 -6.88 7.91
N VAL A 140 -7.16 -6.72 7.47
CA VAL A 140 -6.81 -6.16 6.17
C VAL A 140 -6.80 -7.27 5.13
N GLU A 141 -7.71 -7.20 4.17
CA GLU A 141 -7.86 -8.20 3.11
C GLU A 141 -6.74 -8.10 2.07
N THR A 142 -5.65 -8.82 2.31
CA THR A 142 -4.52 -8.98 1.39
C THR A 142 -4.66 -10.32 0.67
N VAL A 143 -5.40 -10.31 -0.44
CA VAL A 143 -5.85 -11.54 -1.14
C VAL A 143 -5.12 -11.72 -2.49
N ALA A 144 -3.86 -11.29 -2.58
CA ALA A 144 -3.16 -11.26 -3.86
C ALA A 144 -2.89 -12.68 -4.40
N ALA A 145 -2.60 -13.65 -3.53
CA ALA A 145 -2.45 -15.05 -3.94
C ALA A 145 -3.75 -15.66 -4.50
N SER A 146 -4.91 -15.39 -3.89
CA SER A 146 -6.19 -15.85 -4.45
C SER A 146 -6.49 -15.20 -5.80
N LEU A 147 -6.32 -13.88 -5.90
CA LEU A 147 -6.60 -13.16 -7.15
C LEU A 147 -5.65 -13.52 -8.29
N ALA A 148 -4.46 -14.03 -7.97
CA ALA A 148 -3.53 -14.58 -8.96
C ALA A 148 -4.07 -15.83 -9.68
N MET A 149 -5.07 -16.51 -9.11
CA MET A 149 -5.75 -17.69 -9.66
C MET A 149 -7.07 -17.34 -10.36
N ASP A 150 -7.54 -16.10 -10.23
CA ASP A 150 -8.85 -15.72 -10.72
C ASP A 150 -8.86 -15.60 -12.25
N PRO A 151 -9.71 -16.38 -12.95
CA PRO A 151 -9.76 -16.34 -14.42
C PRO A 151 -10.15 -14.96 -14.97
N ARG A 152 -10.87 -14.15 -14.18
CA ARG A 152 -11.28 -12.78 -14.52
C ARG A 152 -10.09 -11.81 -14.58
N LEU A 153 -8.96 -12.17 -13.97
CA LEU A 153 -7.77 -11.34 -13.80
C LEU A 153 -6.52 -11.94 -14.44
N SER A 154 -6.68 -12.95 -15.31
CA SER A 154 -5.70 -13.97 -15.73
C SER A 154 -4.32 -13.54 -16.28
N ALA A 155 -3.95 -12.25 -16.22
CA ALA A 155 -2.61 -11.76 -16.53
C ALA A 155 -2.07 -10.65 -15.58
N VAL A 156 -2.84 -10.22 -14.56
CA VAL A 156 -2.46 -9.08 -13.72
C VAL A 156 -2.01 -9.56 -12.35
N ASP A 157 -0.71 -9.43 -12.06
CA ASP A 157 -0.19 -9.66 -10.72
C ASP A 157 -0.51 -8.46 -9.81
N ARG A 158 -1.43 -8.66 -8.85
CA ARG A 158 -1.89 -7.60 -7.93
C ARG A 158 -1.04 -7.48 -6.67
N HIS A 159 0.09 -8.19 -6.60
CA HIS A 159 0.92 -8.23 -5.40
C HIS A 159 1.33 -6.84 -4.88
N ASP A 160 1.88 -5.97 -5.73
CA ASP A 160 2.33 -4.64 -5.30
C ASP A 160 1.15 -3.69 -4.99
N ASP A 161 -0.04 -3.95 -5.54
CA ASP A 161 -1.28 -3.24 -5.22
C ASP A 161 -1.73 -3.51 -3.78
N PHE A 162 -1.72 -4.78 -3.34
CA PHE A 162 -2.05 -5.14 -1.95
C PHE A 162 -0.93 -4.82 -0.96
N LEU A 163 0.34 -4.93 -1.38
CA LEU A 163 1.47 -4.60 -0.53
C LEU A 163 1.51 -3.09 -0.20
N SER A 164 1.35 -2.24 -1.22
CA SER A 164 1.25 -0.79 -1.03
C SER A 164 -0.03 -0.40 -0.27
N MET A 165 -1.14 -1.11 -0.47
CA MET A 165 -2.34 -0.92 0.34
C MET A 165 -2.04 -1.13 1.83
N LEU A 166 -1.41 -2.26 2.21
CA LEU A 166 -1.09 -2.55 3.61
C LEU A 166 -0.17 -1.48 4.22
N MET A 167 0.83 -1.01 3.46
CA MET A 167 1.70 0.09 3.87
C MET A 167 0.91 1.37 4.19
N LEU A 168 0.00 1.75 3.30
CA LEU A 168 -0.80 2.97 3.45
C LEU A 168 -1.90 2.82 4.52
N MET A 169 -2.41 1.61 4.74
CA MET A 169 -3.30 1.30 5.87
C MET A 169 -2.58 1.54 7.20
N ARG A 170 -1.36 1.03 7.36
CA ARG A 170 -0.55 1.29 8.56
C ARG A 170 -0.24 2.78 8.72
N ALA A 171 0.09 3.48 7.64
CA ALA A 171 0.37 4.91 7.70
C ALA A 171 -0.85 5.74 8.15
N ALA A 172 -2.05 5.37 7.70
CA ALA A 172 -3.30 5.99 8.10
C ALA A 172 -3.73 5.62 9.53
N LEU A 173 -3.33 4.42 10.00
CA LEU A 173 -3.74 3.79 11.26
C LEU A 173 -2.51 3.31 12.05
N PRO A 174 -1.61 4.21 12.49
CA PRO A 174 -0.34 3.82 13.09
C PRO A 174 -0.54 2.99 14.37
N ASP A 175 -1.59 3.27 15.14
CA ASP A 175 -1.83 2.66 16.45
C ASP A 175 -2.86 1.51 16.43
N THR A 176 -3.72 1.44 15.41
CA THR A 176 -4.73 0.37 15.30
C THR A 176 -4.08 -0.97 14.99
N ARG A 177 -4.57 -2.06 15.60
CA ARG A 177 -4.09 -3.39 15.26
C ARG A 177 -4.51 -3.76 13.83
N LEU A 178 -3.57 -4.09 12.97
CA LEU A 178 -3.82 -4.52 11.59
C LEU A 178 -3.44 -5.99 11.45
N ILE A 179 -4.40 -6.83 11.11
CA ILE A 179 -4.20 -8.26 10.93
C ILE A 179 -4.40 -8.56 9.46
N ASN A 180 -3.39 -9.08 8.76
CA ASN A 180 -3.55 -9.41 7.35
C ASN A 180 -4.38 -10.69 7.20
N LEU A 181 -5.45 -10.64 6.41
CA LEU A 181 -6.19 -11.83 6.00
C LEU A 181 -5.36 -12.54 4.94
N GLN A 182 -4.87 -13.72 5.29
CA GLN A 182 -4.05 -14.53 4.41
C GLN A 182 -4.88 -15.64 3.79
N THR A 183 -5.05 -15.57 2.49
CA THR A 183 -5.77 -16.59 1.71
C THR A 183 -4.86 -17.77 1.43
N VAL A 184 -5.20 -18.93 2.01
CA VAL A 184 -4.39 -20.14 1.90
C VAL A 184 -5.17 -21.22 1.14
N HIS A 185 -6.34 -21.57 1.64
CA HIS A 185 -7.26 -22.55 1.11
C HIS A 185 -8.65 -22.08 1.51
N ASP A 186 -9.57 -21.99 0.55
CA ASP A 186 -10.94 -21.54 0.76
C ASP A 186 -11.87 -22.42 -0.08
N VAL A 187 -12.48 -23.41 0.56
CA VAL A 187 -13.39 -24.36 -0.12
C VAL A 187 -14.72 -23.72 -0.52
N VAL A 188 -15.14 -22.64 0.16
CA VAL A 188 -16.42 -21.98 -0.07
C VAL A 188 -16.33 -21.09 -1.30
N GLU A 189 -15.25 -20.31 -1.40
CA GLU A 189 -14.97 -19.44 -2.54
C GLU A 189 -14.19 -20.13 -3.67
N GLN A 190 -13.77 -21.39 -3.45
CA GLN A 190 -13.11 -22.26 -4.43
C GLN A 190 -11.69 -21.79 -4.82
N TRP A 191 -10.91 -21.36 -3.82
CA TRP A 191 -9.50 -21.02 -3.97
C TRP A 191 -8.61 -22.01 -3.23
N ASP A 192 -7.46 -22.38 -3.80
CA ASP A 192 -6.50 -23.26 -3.13
C ASP A 192 -5.07 -22.82 -3.48
N ALA A 193 -4.60 -21.79 -2.78
CA ALA A 193 -3.31 -21.16 -3.06
C ALA A 193 -2.15 -22.06 -2.64
N ILE A 194 -2.29 -22.82 -1.56
CA ILE A 194 -1.22 -23.70 -1.06
C ILE A 194 -0.91 -24.85 -2.03
N HIS A 195 -1.91 -25.40 -2.72
CA HIS A 195 -1.68 -26.47 -3.70
C HIS A 195 -1.43 -25.94 -5.12
N HIS A 196 -2.16 -24.91 -5.55
CA HIS A 196 -2.06 -24.43 -6.94
C HIS A 196 -0.94 -23.40 -7.15
N HIS A 197 -0.66 -22.55 -6.15
CA HIS A 197 0.32 -21.45 -6.26
C HIS A 197 1.19 -21.24 -5.00
N PRO A 198 1.89 -22.29 -4.49
CA PRO A 198 2.66 -22.21 -3.25
C PRO A 198 3.76 -21.15 -3.29
N THR A 199 4.38 -20.90 -4.46
CA THR A 199 5.42 -19.88 -4.60
C THR A 199 4.85 -18.46 -4.42
N VAL A 200 3.63 -18.21 -4.91
CA VAL A 200 2.95 -16.93 -4.77
C VAL A 200 2.54 -16.72 -3.31
N LEU A 201 2.04 -17.77 -2.66
CA LEU A 201 1.68 -17.75 -1.24
C LEU A 201 2.90 -17.46 -0.35
N GLU A 202 4.02 -18.13 -0.58
CA GLU A 202 5.27 -17.86 0.17
C GLU A 202 5.77 -16.43 -0.05
N ARG A 203 5.69 -15.91 -1.29
CA ARG A 203 6.01 -14.51 -1.59
C ARG A 203 5.11 -13.55 -0.82
N GLU A 204 3.81 -13.83 -0.73
CA GLU A 204 2.86 -12.99 0.00
C GLU A 204 3.15 -13.00 1.51
N ILE A 205 3.37 -14.17 2.12
CA ILE A 205 3.78 -14.31 3.53
C ILE A 205 4.99 -13.43 3.84
N GLN A 206 6.06 -13.59 3.07
CA GLN A 206 7.31 -12.89 3.33
C GLN A 206 7.19 -11.39 3.07
N ALA A 207 6.53 -10.98 1.98
CA ALA A 207 6.45 -9.56 1.63
C ALA A 207 5.57 -8.76 2.60
N LEU A 208 4.39 -9.28 2.97
CA LEU A 208 3.45 -8.57 3.85
C LEU A 208 4.01 -8.36 5.26
N ALA A 209 4.85 -9.30 5.74
CA ALA A 209 5.53 -9.17 7.02
C ALA A 209 6.72 -8.19 6.99
N ASN A 210 7.23 -7.80 5.81
CA ASN A 210 8.47 -7.04 5.63
C ASN A 210 8.28 -5.64 5.02
N VAL A 211 7.13 -5.03 5.32
CA VAL A 211 6.85 -3.60 5.09
C VAL A 211 6.49 -2.90 6.40
N PHE A 212 6.98 -1.68 6.59
CA PHE A 212 7.05 -1.02 7.89
C PHE A 212 6.51 0.41 7.87
N HIS A 213 6.31 0.95 9.06
CA HIS A 213 6.04 2.35 9.33
C HIS A 213 7.04 2.88 10.35
N ILE A 214 7.62 4.05 10.07
CA ILE A 214 8.52 4.73 11.00
C ILE A 214 7.67 5.48 12.02
N MET A 215 7.73 5.02 13.26
CA MET A 215 7.01 5.62 14.39
C MET A 215 7.65 6.96 14.81
N PRO A 216 6.94 7.80 15.60
CA PRO A 216 7.47 9.09 16.05
C PRO A 216 8.77 9.02 16.87
N ASP A 217 9.10 7.87 17.46
CA ASP A 217 10.36 7.63 18.16
C ASP A 217 11.51 7.22 17.21
N GLY A 218 11.21 6.92 15.95
CA GLY A 218 12.13 6.43 14.93
C GLY A 218 12.22 4.92 14.81
N SER A 219 11.48 4.16 15.62
CA SER A 219 11.40 2.70 15.50
C SER A 219 10.59 2.28 14.27
N LEU A 220 10.87 1.08 13.76
CA LEU A 220 10.09 0.46 12.67
C LEU A 220 9.00 -0.44 13.25
N LYS A 221 7.74 -0.09 12.98
CA LYS A 221 6.58 -0.94 13.26
C LYS A 221 6.18 -1.71 12.00
N PRO A 222 6.04 -3.05 12.05
CA PRO A 222 5.46 -3.80 10.94
C PRO A 222 4.09 -3.27 10.53
N SER A 223 3.79 -3.29 9.23
CA SER A 223 2.47 -2.86 8.75
C SER A 223 1.39 -3.87 9.10
N SER A 224 1.74 -5.16 9.25
CA SER A 224 0.89 -6.20 9.80
C SER A 224 1.35 -6.59 11.22
N ASP A 225 0.43 -6.57 12.19
CA ASP A 225 0.66 -7.04 13.57
C ASP A 225 0.45 -8.55 13.73
N GLY A 226 0.15 -9.26 12.63
CA GLY A 226 -0.13 -10.69 12.61
C GLY A 226 -1.11 -11.04 11.50
N PHE A 227 -1.47 -12.31 11.39
CA PHE A 227 -2.31 -12.81 10.29
C PHE A 227 -3.55 -13.56 10.81
N LEU A 228 -4.57 -13.60 9.96
CA LEU A 228 -5.75 -14.46 10.08
C LEU A 228 -5.86 -15.28 8.81
N ILE A 229 -6.10 -16.59 8.92
CA ILE A 229 -6.24 -17.44 7.74
C ILE A 229 -7.71 -17.45 7.33
N CYS A 230 -7.97 -17.07 6.08
CA CYS A 230 -9.31 -17.17 5.52
C CYS A 230 -9.65 -18.65 5.31
N LEU A 231 -10.73 -19.13 5.95
CA LEU A 231 -11.37 -20.42 5.69
C LEU A 231 -10.42 -21.63 5.55
N GLY A 232 -9.45 -21.74 6.47
CA GLY A 232 -8.47 -22.83 6.49
C GLY A 232 -9.03 -24.20 6.90
N ASP A 233 -10.34 -24.41 6.85
CA ASP A 233 -10.98 -25.71 7.07
C ASP A 233 -10.68 -26.63 5.88
N GLY A 234 -9.88 -27.67 6.11
CA GLY A 234 -9.45 -28.60 5.06
C GLY A 234 -7.94 -28.78 4.97
N LEU A 235 -7.16 -27.95 5.66
CA LEU A 235 -5.70 -28.06 5.66
C LEU A 235 -5.20 -29.29 6.44
N SER A 236 -4.26 -30.03 5.86
CA SER A 236 -3.57 -31.16 6.49
C SER A 236 -2.56 -30.70 7.55
N ARG A 237 -2.07 -31.64 8.38
CA ARG A 237 -1.05 -31.34 9.40
C ARG A 237 0.24 -30.83 8.76
N GLU A 238 0.63 -31.44 7.65
CA GLU A 238 1.84 -31.13 6.91
C GLU A 238 1.74 -29.75 6.25
N GLU A 239 0.58 -29.38 5.74
CA GLU A 239 0.30 -28.03 5.24
C GLU A 239 0.37 -26.98 6.35
N TRP A 240 -0.19 -27.27 7.52
CA TRP A 240 -0.06 -26.41 8.70
C TRP A 240 1.40 -26.23 9.14
N GLN A 241 2.21 -27.27 9.02
CA GLN A 241 3.64 -27.20 9.31
C GLN A 241 4.37 -26.33 8.27
N TRP A 242 4.12 -26.55 6.97
CA TRP A 242 4.72 -25.79 5.88
C TRP A 242 4.46 -24.28 6.02
N LEU A 243 3.23 -23.91 6.39
CA LEU A 243 2.85 -22.52 6.64
C LEU A 243 3.56 -21.95 7.87
N ARG A 244 3.62 -22.71 8.96
CA ARG A 244 4.28 -22.31 10.21
C ARG A 244 5.75 -21.98 9.98
N GLU A 245 6.48 -22.83 9.27
CA GLU A 245 7.90 -22.60 8.98
C GLU A 245 8.12 -21.27 8.22
N ARG A 246 7.21 -20.92 7.31
CA ARG A 246 7.26 -19.66 6.56
C ARG A 246 6.87 -18.46 7.40
N TRP A 247 5.87 -18.59 8.27
CA TRP A 247 5.51 -17.54 9.21
C TRP A 247 6.60 -17.29 10.25
N ASP A 248 7.24 -18.33 10.76
CA ASP A 248 8.36 -18.21 11.71
C ASP A 248 9.56 -17.47 11.08
N LEU A 249 9.79 -17.65 9.77
CA LEU A 249 10.80 -16.89 9.03
C LEU A 249 10.38 -15.44 8.75
N ALA A 250 9.10 -15.21 8.45
CA ALA A 250 8.58 -13.90 8.03
C ALA A 250 8.35 -12.96 9.22
N PHE A 251 7.63 -13.42 10.25
CA PHE A 251 7.23 -12.65 11.42
C PHE A 251 8.31 -12.68 12.50
N THR A 252 9.42 -12.01 12.20
CA THR A 252 10.56 -11.86 13.13
C THR A 252 10.63 -10.46 13.73
N GLN A 253 11.60 -10.22 14.61
CA GLN A 253 11.80 -8.90 15.21
C GLN A 253 12.00 -7.82 14.13
N PRO A 254 11.42 -6.62 14.32
CA PRO A 254 11.58 -5.54 13.35
C PRO A 254 13.06 -5.18 13.12
N PRO A 255 13.43 -4.82 11.88
CA PRO A 255 14.80 -4.41 11.56
C PRO A 255 15.12 -3.03 12.13
N LEU A 256 16.41 -2.65 12.10
CA LEU A 256 16.86 -1.30 12.48
C LEU A 256 16.53 -0.26 11.41
N GLN A 257 16.58 -0.64 10.14
CA GLN A 257 16.32 0.23 9.00
C GLN A 257 15.95 -0.61 7.76
N THR A 258 15.27 0.03 6.82
CA THR A 258 15.07 -0.44 5.45
C THR A 258 16.00 0.33 4.52
N ASP A 259 16.53 -0.30 3.47
CA ASP A 259 17.43 0.38 2.51
C ASP A 259 16.71 0.87 1.24
N GLY A 260 15.37 0.98 1.28
CA GLY A 260 14.53 1.54 0.20
C GLY A 260 14.12 3.00 0.43
N VAL A 261 13.37 3.57 -0.52
CA VAL A 261 12.76 4.89 -0.36
C VAL A 261 11.63 4.82 0.67
N THR A 262 11.58 5.80 1.58
CA THR A 262 10.48 5.96 2.54
C THR A 262 9.36 6.80 1.94
N VAL A 263 8.13 6.28 1.92
CA VAL A 263 6.95 7.00 1.41
C VAL A 263 6.39 7.92 2.50
N VAL A 264 6.24 9.21 2.20
CA VAL A 264 5.65 10.19 3.12
C VAL A 264 4.13 10.15 3.03
N TRP A 265 3.50 10.02 4.19
CA TRP A 265 2.06 10.09 4.38
C TRP A 265 1.65 11.44 5.00
N SER A 266 0.61 12.06 4.44
CA SER A 266 -0.06 13.23 5.01
C SER A 266 -1.55 12.98 5.07
N ASP A 267 -2.13 13.14 6.27
CA ASP A 267 -3.58 13.07 6.45
C ASP A 267 -4.28 14.17 5.66
N ALA A 268 -3.71 15.38 5.60
CA ALA A 268 -4.27 16.50 4.86
C ALA A 268 -4.30 16.24 3.35
N ALA A 269 -3.19 15.76 2.78
CA ALA A 269 -3.15 15.38 1.37
C ALA A 269 -4.11 14.22 1.07
N TYR A 270 -4.16 13.20 1.94
CA TYR A 270 -5.11 12.09 1.82
C TYR A 270 -6.56 12.60 1.69
N ARG A 271 -6.97 13.53 2.55
CA ARG A 271 -8.32 14.14 2.53
C ARG A 271 -8.56 14.95 1.24
N ALA A 272 -7.56 15.71 0.80
CA ALA A 272 -7.66 16.54 -0.41
C ALA A 272 -7.80 15.73 -1.71
N GLN A 273 -7.37 14.45 -1.73
CA GLN A 273 -7.50 13.58 -2.91
C GLN A 273 -8.95 13.37 -3.37
N MET A 274 -9.94 13.43 -2.48
CA MET A 274 -11.35 13.25 -2.85
C MET A 274 -11.79 14.30 -3.87
N ALA A 275 -11.62 15.57 -3.50
CA ALA A 275 -11.98 16.69 -4.36
C ALA A 275 -11.15 16.71 -5.65
N ASP A 276 -9.85 16.40 -5.54
CA ASP A 276 -8.98 16.34 -6.71
C ASP A 276 -9.43 15.24 -7.68
N PHE A 277 -9.60 14.01 -7.20
CA PHE A 277 -9.96 12.87 -8.04
C PHE A 277 -11.30 13.04 -8.74
N ILE A 278 -12.31 13.60 -8.06
CA ILE A 278 -13.62 13.90 -8.68
C ILE A 278 -13.44 14.87 -9.86
N LYS A 279 -12.58 15.87 -9.71
CA LYS A 279 -12.35 16.92 -10.71
C LYS A 279 -11.46 16.45 -11.86
N THR A 280 -10.43 15.66 -11.58
CA THR A 280 -9.32 15.44 -12.51
C THR A 280 -9.15 14.00 -12.96
N ARG A 281 -9.63 13.03 -12.17
CA ARG A 281 -9.27 11.60 -12.30
C ARG A 281 -7.76 11.34 -12.27
N SER A 282 -6.96 12.25 -11.70
CA SER A 282 -5.53 12.06 -11.47
C SER A 282 -5.26 10.91 -10.51
N TRP A 283 -4.04 10.38 -10.54
CA TRP A 283 -3.66 9.23 -9.72
C TRP A 283 -3.61 9.60 -8.23
N ASN A 284 -4.32 8.84 -7.40
CA ASN A 284 -4.17 8.95 -5.95
C ASN A 284 -2.85 8.29 -5.49
N THR A 285 -2.52 8.50 -4.21
CA THR A 285 -1.31 8.01 -3.56
C THR A 285 -1.14 6.50 -3.67
N HIS A 286 -2.21 5.72 -3.47
CA HIS A 286 -2.15 4.26 -3.57
C HIS A 286 -1.82 3.81 -4.99
N ARG A 287 -2.55 4.33 -5.99
CA ARG A 287 -2.28 4.04 -7.40
C ARG A 287 -0.84 4.37 -7.79
N LEU A 288 -0.36 5.54 -7.38
CA LEU A 288 1.00 5.99 -7.67
C LEU A 288 2.07 5.08 -7.03
N VAL A 289 1.94 4.79 -5.74
CA VAL A 289 2.90 3.93 -5.02
C VAL A 289 2.88 2.50 -5.59
N ALA A 290 1.70 1.92 -5.82
CA ALA A 290 1.57 0.56 -6.38
C ALA A 290 2.26 0.43 -7.75
N GLU A 291 2.04 1.41 -8.63
CA GLU A 291 2.59 1.39 -10.00
C GLU A 291 4.10 1.67 -10.02
N LEU A 292 4.61 2.53 -9.12
CA LEU A 292 6.05 2.71 -8.95
C LEU A 292 6.73 1.45 -8.40
N MET A 293 6.09 0.77 -7.44
CA MET A 293 6.57 -0.54 -6.93
C MET A 293 6.56 -1.58 -8.05
N GLY A 294 5.50 -1.63 -8.86
CA GLY A 294 5.42 -2.51 -10.03
C GLY A 294 6.49 -2.22 -11.08
N ALA A 295 6.84 -0.94 -11.26
CA ALA A 295 7.89 -0.49 -12.18
C ALA A 295 9.33 -0.73 -11.69
N GLY A 296 9.53 -1.18 -10.44
CA GLY A 296 10.86 -1.52 -9.94
C GLY A 296 11.31 -0.81 -8.68
N ALA A 297 10.60 0.22 -8.23
CA ALA A 297 11.04 1.03 -7.10
C ALA A 297 11.01 0.24 -5.78
N THR A 298 12.13 0.29 -5.05
CA THR A 298 12.25 -0.35 -3.73
C THR A 298 11.64 0.56 -2.66
N MET A 299 10.43 0.22 -2.20
CA MET A 299 9.70 0.93 -1.15
C MET A 299 9.24 -0.06 -0.08
N GLN A 300 9.67 0.15 1.16
CA GLN A 300 9.37 -0.75 2.28
C GLN A 300 8.92 -0.03 3.55
N ALA A 301 9.02 1.29 3.59
CA ALA A 301 8.67 2.06 4.77
C ALA A 301 7.74 3.21 4.40
N THR A 302 6.84 3.54 5.33
CA THR A 302 6.07 4.79 5.32
C THR A 302 6.44 5.64 6.52
N ILE A 303 6.22 6.94 6.45
CA ILE A 303 6.35 7.85 7.60
C ILE A 303 5.30 8.95 7.52
N ASN A 304 4.70 9.31 8.66
CA ASN A 304 3.84 10.49 8.71
C ASN A 304 4.71 11.76 8.56
N VAL A 305 4.28 12.71 7.73
CA VAL A 305 4.99 13.98 7.50
C VAL A 305 5.30 14.75 8.79
N LYS A 306 4.48 14.59 9.84
CA LYS A 306 4.71 15.20 11.15
C LYS A 306 5.98 14.67 11.83
N SER A 307 6.38 13.44 11.53
CA SER A 307 7.54 12.74 12.10
C SER A 307 8.75 12.70 11.17
N LEU A 308 8.75 13.48 10.07
CA LEU A 308 9.75 13.38 9.00
C LEU A 308 11.22 13.47 9.46
N ALA A 309 11.49 14.19 10.56
CA ALA A 309 12.82 14.28 11.17
C ALA A 309 13.40 12.94 11.68
N LYS A 310 12.57 11.88 11.75
CA LYS A 310 12.98 10.53 12.13
C LYS A 310 13.36 9.65 10.94
N ALA A 311 12.96 10.03 9.72
CA ALA A 311 13.37 9.33 8.52
C ALA A 311 14.87 9.52 8.23
N LYS A 312 15.44 8.57 7.50
CA LYS A 312 16.80 8.61 6.97
C LYS A 312 16.79 8.12 5.53
N GLY A 313 17.72 8.59 4.73
CA GLY A 313 17.79 8.25 3.30
C GLY A 313 16.75 8.99 2.48
N ALA A 314 16.54 8.50 1.25
CA ALA A 314 15.63 9.12 0.30
C ALA A 314 14.17 8.99 0.72
N ILE A 315 13.39 10.05 0.50
CA ILE A 315 11.94 10.07 0.71
C ILE A 315 11.17 10.30 -0.59
N LEU A 316 10.01 9.67 -0.72
CA LEU A 316 9.03 9.92 -1.78
C LEU A 316 7.83 10.65 -1.21
N VAL A 317 7.47 11.78 -1.81
CA VAL A 317 6.26 12.55 -1.47
C VAL A 317 5.27 12.46 -2.63
N PRO A 318 4.24 11.60 -2.53
CA PRO A 318 3.20 11.49 -3.54
C PRO A 318 2.26 12.70 -3.49
N ASN A 319 1.83 13.17 -4.66
CA ASN A 319 0.87 14.26 -4.82
C ASN A 319 1.20 15.53 -4.00
N PRO A 320 2.40 16.13 -4.17
CA PRO A 320 2.87 17.27 -3.36
C PRO A 320 1.94 18.50 -3.44
N HIS A 321 1.22 18.66 -4.55
CA HIS A 321 0.25 19.73 -4.77
C HIS A 321 -1.00 19.65 -3.89
N LEU A 322 -1.20 18.54 -3.17
CA LEU A 322 -2.26 18.37 -2.18
C LEU A 322 -1.78 18.66 -0.74
N LEU A 323 -0.48 18.86 -0.53
CA LEU A 323 0.04 19.19 0.78
C LEU A 323 -0.31 20.64 1.16
N PRO A 324 -0.68 20.89 2.43
CA PRO A 324 -0.64 22.22 3.01
C PRO A 324 0.76 22.83 2.89
N ALA A 325 0.83 24.16 2.79
CA ALA A 325 2.09 24.88 2.63
C ALA A 325 3.11 24.60 3.76
N GLU A 326 2.63 24.40 4.99
CA GLU A 326 3.47 24.05 6.14
C GLU A 326 4.11 22.67 6.03
N GLU A 327 3.37 21.68 5.51
CA GLU A 327 3.87 20.32 5.32
C GLU A 327 4.83 20.27 4.13
N LEU A 328 4.54 21.00 3.06
CA LEU A 328 5.45 21.14 1.93
C LEU A 328 6.77 21.81 2.34
N THR A 329 6.71 22.84 3.18
CA THR A 329 7.91 23.48 3.75
C THR A 329 8.73 22.49 4.57
N ARG A 330 8.07 21.68 5.42
CA ARG A 330 8.73 20.65 6.21
C ARG A 330 9.42 19.59 5.35
N VAL A 331 8.78 19.19 4.26
CA VAL A 331 9.35 18.27 3.25
C VAL A 331 10.62 18.86 2.64
N LEU A 332 10.60 20.11 2.20
CA LEU A 332 11.75 20.77 1.57
C LEU A 332 12.91 21.04 2.55
N GLN A 333 12.61 21.10 3.85
CA GLN A 333 13.62 21.26 4.91
C GLN A 333 14.24 19.94 5.37
N TYR A 334 13.78 18.79 4.86
CA TYR A 334 14.31 17.49 5.23
C TYR A 334 15.81 17.38 4.93
N GLN A 335 16.59 16.95 5.93
CA GLN A 335 18.06 16.83 5.85
C GLN A 335 18.53 15.37 5.90
N GLY A 336 17.62 14.40 5.98
CA GLY A 336 17.98 12.98 6.12
C GLY A 336 18.40 12.31 4.81
N GLY A 337 18.25 12.98 3.67
CA GLY A 337 18.60 12.48 2.34
C GLY A 337 17.80 13.17 1.22
N PRO A 338 17.88 12.66 -0.02
CA PRO A 338 17.18 13.22 -1.16
C PRO A 338 15.65 13.21 -1.01
N VAL A 339 15.00 14.22 -1.58
CA VAL A 339 13.54 14.35 -1.62
C VAL A 339 13.05 14.18 -3.05
N VAL A 340 12.19 13.21 -3.29
CA VAL A 340 11.54 12.99 -4.59
C VAL A 340 10.07 13.34 -4.47
N LEU A 341 9.61 14.31 -5.24
CA LEU A 341 8.21 14.72 -5.31
C LEU A 341 7.60 14.17 -6.61
N ILE A 342 6.49 13.42 -6.53
CA ILE A 342 5.80 12.90 -7.72
C ILE A 342 4.31 13.24 -7.65
N GLY A 343 3.82 14.01 -8.62
CA GLY A 343 2.43 14.46 -8.74
C GLY A 343 2.37 15.66 -9.67
N ARG A 344 1.35 16.53 -9.55
CA ARG A 344 1.39 17.80 -10.30
C ARG A 344 2.42 18.77 -9.72
N LYS A 345 3.12 19.50 -10.60
CA LYS A 345 4.09 20.55 -10.22
C LYS A 345 3.39 21.68 -9.48
N VAL A 346 3.97 22.11 -8.36
CA VAL A 346 3.48 23.24 -7.56
C VAL A 346 4.28 24.48 -7.93
N ALA A 347 3.60 25.56 -8.32
CA ALA A 347 4.25 26.77 -8.83
C ALA A 347 5.18 27.45 -7.81
N SER A 348 4.93 27.29 -6.51
CA SER A 348 5.73 27.88 -5.43
C SER A 348 6.99 27.06 -5.08
N LEU A 349 7.24 25.94 -5.74
CA LEU A 349 8.42 25.13 -5.47
C LEU A 349 9.69 25.84 -5.98
N PRO A 350 10.82 25.72 -5.27
CA PRO A 350 12.11 26.09 -5.82
C PRO A 350 12.47 25.19 -7.02
N SER A 351 13.44 25.61 -7.81
CA SER A 351 14.03 24.79 -8.87
C SER A 351 14.52 23.46 -8.29
N ALA A 352 14.12 22.36 -8.93
CA ALA A 352 14.62 21.03 -8.59
C ALA A 352 16.04 20.86 -9.12
N ASP A 353 16.83 20.00 -8.46
CA ASP A 353 18.15 19.60 -8.94
C ASP A 353 18.04 18.77 -10.23
N PHE A 354 16.95 18.01 -10.34
CA PHE A 354 16.57 17.25 -11.52
C PHE A 354 15.05 17.17 -11.62
N GLU A 355 14.48 17.32 -12.82
CA GLU A 355 13.04 17.21 -13.04
C GLU A 355 12.67 16.73 -14.44
N PHE A 356 11.50 16.10 -14.54
CA PHE A 356 10.87 15.71 -15.80
C PHE A 356 9.34 15.58 -15.63
N SER A 357 8.61 15.67 -16.74
CA SER A 357 7.14 15.58 -16.77
C SER A 357 6.68 14.45 -17.68
N ASP A 358 5.51 13.91 -17.37
CA ASP A 358 4.78 13.01 -18.25
C ASP A 358 4.22 13.76 -19.47
N VAL A 359 3.86 13.00 -20.51
CA VAL A 359 3.51 13.50 -21.85
C VAL A 359 2.01 13.69 -22.08
N TYR A 360 1.17 13.45 -21.06
CA TYR A 360 -0.28 13.46 -21.16
C TYR A 360 -0.93 14.67 -20.44
N PRO A 361 -1.12 15.81 -21.15
CA PRO A 361 -1.81 16.97 -20.60
C PRO A 361 -3.34 16.84 -20.64
N PRO A 362 -4.11 17.66 -19.90
CA PRO A 362 -3.64 18.56 -18.83
C PRO A 362 -3.17 17.77 -17.59
N HIS A 363 -2.76 18.42 -16.51
CA HIS A 363 -2.53 17.73 -15.22
C HIS A 363 -1.55 16.56 -15.28
N GLU A 364 -0.60 16.62 -16.21
CA GLU A 364 0.48 15.66 -16.34
C GLU A 364 1.20 15.49 -15.01
N LEU A 365 1.63 14.25 -14.74
CA LEU A 365 2.48 14.00 -13.58
C LEU A 365 3.87 14.59 -13.84
N TRP A 366 4.50 15.04 -12.77
CA TRP A 366 5.81 15.65 -12.73
C TRP A 366 6.60 14.98 -11.62
N CYS A 367 7.88 14.74 -11.89
CA CYS A 367 8.86 14.25 -10.93
C CYS A 367 9.90 15.34 -10.72
N GLY A 368 10.10 15.75 -9.47
CA GLY A 368 11.16 16.67 -9.08
C GLY A 368 12.00 16.08 -7.96
N VAL A 369 13.32 16.21 -8.10
CA VAL A 369 14.30 15.70 -7.14
C VAL A 369 15.06 16.87 -6.53
N TYR A 370 15.20 16.84 -5.21
CA TYR A 370 15.88 17.85 -4.42
C TYR A 370 16.89 17.20 -3.47
N SER A 371 17.92 17.96 -3.10
CA SER A 371 18.93 17.58 -2.11
C SER A 371 19.69 16.30 -2.49
N THR A 372 20.02 16.14 -3.78
CA THR A 372 20.77 14.96 -4.29
C THR A 372 22.25 14.94 -3.88
N GLY A 373 22.78 16.10 -3.45
CA GLY A 373 24.21 16.30 -3.22
C GLY A 373 25.02 16.33 -4.52
N SER A 374 26.28 16.77 -4.48
CA SER A 374 27.10 16.93 -5.68
C SER A 374 27.58 15.62 -6.33
N GLU A 375 27.41 14.49 -5.66
CA GLU A 375 27.94 13.18 -6.10
C GLU A 375 26.88 12.25 -6.71
N THR A 376 25.59 12.59 -6.63
CA THR A 376 24.52 11.74 -7.18
C THR A 376 24.21 12.17 -8.61
N GLU A 377 24.70 11.41 -9.58
CA GLU A 377 24.34 11.57 -10.99
C GLU A 377 23.03 10.82 -11.29
N ILE A 378 22.03 11.55 -11.80
CA ILE A 378 20.75 10.97 -12.23
C ILE A 378 20.75 10.90 -13.75
N THR A 379 20.67 9.69 -14.28
CA THR A 379 20.58 9.48 -15.73
C THR A 379 19.21 9.95 -16.24
N ALA A 380 19.22 10.87 -17.20
CA ALA A 380 18.01 11.31 -17.87
C ALA A 380 17.38 10.16 -18.68
N VAL A 381 16.05 10.02 -18.57
CA VAL A 381 15.27 9.05 -19.32
C VAL A 381 14.32 9.79 -20.24
N GLU A 382 14.27 9.38 -21.50
CA GLU A 382 13.31 9.92 -22.45
C GLU A 382 11.89 9.47 -22.10
N ILE A 383 10.98 10.44 -21.99
CA ILE A 383 9.57 10.17 -21.74
C ILE A 383 8.84 10.08 -23.09
N ILE A 384 8.38 8.88 -23.40
CA ILE A 384 7.80 8.51 -24.69
C ILE A 384 6.29 8.46 -24.57
N LYS A 385 5.60 9.11 -25.51
CA LYS A 385 4.15 9.04 -25.68
C LYS A 385 3.73 7.73 -26.33
N ASP A 386 3.04 6.87 -25.60
CA ASP A 386 2.61 5.54 -26.01
C ASP A 386 1.14 5.52 -26.48
N GLY A 387 0.83 6.30 -27.51
CA GLY A 387 -0.53 6.47 -28.05
C GLY A 387 -1.30 7.62 -27.40
N GLU A 388 -2.61 7.66 -27.62
CA GLU A 388 -3.47 8.74 -27.12
C GLU A 388 -4.21 8.35 -25.83
N GLU A 389 -4.57 9.36 -25.02
CA GLU A 389 -5.50 9.16 -23.91
C GLU A 389 -6.94 9.15 -24.46
N THR A 390 -7.72 8.14 -24.05
CA THR A 390 -9.14 8.12 -24.36
C THR A 390 -9.86 9.28 -23.65
N PRO A 391 -10.60 10.14 -24.36
CA PRO A 391 -11.34 11.23 -23.73
C PRO A 391 -12.28 10.70 -22.64
N LEU A 392 -12.12 11.21 -21.42
CA LEU A 392 -12.90 10.77 -20.26
C LEU A 392 -14.31 11.37 -20.19
N GLY A 393 -14.64 12.34 -21.06
CA GLY A 393 -15.87 13.11 -20.95
C GLY A 393 -15.86 14.02 -19.71
N ASP A 394 -17.02 14.23 -19.09
CA ASP A 394 -17.15 14.94 -17.82
C ASP A 394 -16.65 14.05 -16.66
N PRO A 395 -15.52 14.38 -16.01
CA PRO A 395 -14.98 13.59 -14.91
C PRO A 395 -15.99 13.32 -13.80
N ALA A 396 -16.84 14.31 -13.46
CA ALA A 396 -17.81 14.19 -12.38
C ALA A 396 -18.93 13.18 -12.70
N SER A 397 -19.17 12.90 -13.98
CA SER A 397 -20.21 11.95 -14.44
C SER A 397 -19.70 10.50 -14.54
N LEU A 398 -18.42 10.23 -14.30
CA LEU A 398 -17.88 8.87 -14.35
C LEU A 398 -18.24 8.05 -13.11
N SER A 399 -18.90 6.92 -13.32
CA SER A 399 -19.19 5.94 -12.28
C SER A 399 -17.94 5.14 -11.91
N ALA A 400 -17.87 4.69 -10.65
CA ALA A 400 -16.85 3.72 -10.26
C ALA A 400 -17.21 2.33 -10.84
N PRO A 401 -16.23 1.47 -11.15
CA PRO A 401 -16.54 0.10 -11.54
C PRO A 401 -17.31 -0.63 -10.44
N ARG A 402 -18.24 -1.50 -10.83
CA ARG A 402 -19.02 -2.32 -9.88
C ARG A 402 -18.12 -3.19 -9.01
N SER A 403 -17.08 -3.76 -9.59
CA SER A 403 -16.18 -4.62 -8.84
C SER A 403 -14.98 -3.88 -8.26
N TYR A 404 -14.49 -4.36 -7.13
CA TYR A 404 -13.21 -3.99 -6.57
C TYR A 404 -12.04 -4.46 -7.45
N TRP A 405 -12.11 -5.60 -8.15
CA TRP A 405 -11.00 -6.04 -9.02
C TRP A 405 -10.61 -5.01 -10.08
N THR A 406 -11.57 -4.23 -10.58
CA THR A 406 -11.33 -3.23 -11.61
C THR A 406 -10.90 -1.91 -10.97
N HIS A 407 -9.72 -1.40 -11.37
CA HIS A 407 -9.26 -0.08 -10.95
C HIS A 407 -10.26 1.02 -11.33
N LEU A 408 -10.32 2.09 -10.54
CA LEU A 408 -11.09 3.28 -10.92
C LEU A 408 -10.59 3.80 -12.27
N THR A 409 -11.45 4.55 -12.98
CA THR A 409 -11.03 5.24 -14.19
C THR A 409 -10.08 6.38 -13.81
N TYR A 410 -8.81 6.24 -14.20
CA TYR A 410 -7.78 7.25 -14.01
C TYR A 410 -7.38 7.86 -15.35
N ARG A 411 -6.79 9.05 -15.29
CA ARG A 411 -6.05 9.61 -16.42
C ARG A 411 -4.87 8.73 -16.80
N LYS A 412 -4.52 8.77 -18.08
CA LYS A 412 -3.38 8.01 -18.59
C LYS A 412 -2.08 8.59 -18.04
N VAL A 413 -1.17 7.70 -17.67
CA VAL A 413 0.23 8.00 -17.34
C VAL A 413 1.10 7.11 -18.21
N SER A 414 2.15 7.66 -18.83
CA SER A 414 2.99 6.86 -19.72
C SER A 414 3.80 5.81 -18.92
N PRO A 415 3.98 4.58 -19.43
CA PRO A 415 4.86 3.59 -18.81
C PRO A 415 6.31 4.06 -18.72
N SER A 416 6.75 4.89 -19.68
CA SER A 416 8.11 5.47 -19.68
C SER A 416 8.32 6.44 -18.52
N PHE A 417 7.31 7.25 -18.16
CA PHE A 417 7.34 8.10 -16.96
C PHE A 417 7.44 7.29 -15.68
N LEU A 418 6.66 6.22 -15.53
CA LEU A 418 6.71 5.36 -14.35
C LEU A 418 8.07 4.69 -14.19
N LYS A 419 8.62 4.17 -15.30
CA LYS A 419 9.95 3.60 -15.34
C LYS A 419 11.02 4.63 -14.95
N ALA A 420 10.98 5.84 -15.52
CA ALA A 420 11.91 6.92 -15.20
C ALA A 420 11.84 7.31 -13.71
N CYS A 421 10.63 7.37 -13.14
CA CYS A 421 10.45 7.63 -11.70
C CYS A 421 11.04 6.50 -10.85
N ALA A 422 10.78 5.23 -11.19
CA ALA A 422 11.32 4.10 -10.45
C ALA A 422 12.86 4.02 -10.51
N GLU A 423 13.45 4.27 -11.67
CA GLU A 423 14.90 4.34 -11.85
C GLU A 423 15.51 5.53 -11.09
N THR A 424 14.85 6.69 -11.09
CA THR A 424 15.26 7.86 -10.30
C THR A 424 15.28 7.52 -8.81
N LEU A 425 14.20 6.91 -8.30
CA LEU A 425 14.09 6.48 -6.90
C LEU A 425 15.19 5.48 -6.52
N GLN A 426 15.54 4.55 -7.41
CA GLN A 426 16.62 3.59 -7.19
C GLN A 426 18.00 4.24 -7.18
N GLN A 427 18.25 5.24 -8.05
CA GLN A 427 19.51 5.98 -8.10
C GLN A 427 19.72 6.81 -6.83
N VAL A 428 18.70 7.57 -6.40
CA VAL A 428 18.83 8.49 -5.24
C VAL A 428 18.80 7.77 -3.89
N SER A 429 18.17 6.60 -3.79
CA SER A 429 18.21 5.79 -2.56
C SER A 429 19.56 5.12 -2.32
N GLN A 430 20.42 5.08 -3.35
CA GLN A 430 21.69 4.34 -3.34
C GLN A 430 21.54 2.88 -2.86
N ALA A 431 20.35 2.32 -3.03
CA ALA A 431 20.01 1.01 -2.51
C ALA A 431 20.82 -0.09 -3.20
N ILE A 432 20.81 -1.28 -2.59
CA ILE A 432 21.27 -2.52 -3.22
C ILE A 432 20.62 -2.62 -4.61
N THR A 433 21.42 -2.89 -5.63
CA THR A 433 20.98 -2.86 -7.04
C THR A 433 21.03 -4.23 -7.69
N VAL A 434 20.13 -4.42 -8.65
CA VAL A 434 20.16 -5.55 -9.57
C VAL A 434 20.98 -5.14 -10.80
N THR A 435 22.09 -5.83 -11.08
CA THR A 435 23.01 -5.52 -12.19
C THR A 435 22.74 -6.35 -13.45
N SER A 436 22.05 -7.49 -13.33
CA SER A 436 21.56 -8.30 -14.45
C SER A 436 20.12 -8.78 -14.21
N ASP A 437 19.36 -9.04 -15.27
CA ASP A 437 17.91 -9.32 -15.20
C ASP A 437 17.12 -8.21 -14.48
N GLN A 438 17.48 -6.94 -14.75
CA GLN A 438 16.76 -5.78 -14.22
C GLN A 438 15.27 -5.86 -14.60
N GLY A 439 14.41 -5.63 -13.60
CA GLY A 439 12.96 -5.75 -13.74
C GLY A 439 12.41 -7.16 -13.48
N ALA A 440 13.23 -8.22 -13.58
CA ALA A 440 12.77 -9.59 -13.30
C ALA A 440 12.56 -9.86 -11.81
N VAL A 441 13.19 -9.07 -10.93
CA VAL A 441 13.05 -9.18 -9.47
C VAL A 441 12.84 -7.82 -8.80
N ALA A 442 12.26 -7.85 -7.61
CA ALA A 442 12.21 -6.75 -6.66
C ALA A 442 12.96 -7.11 -5.40
N LEU A 443 13.71 -6.16 -4.82
CA LEU A 443 14.46 -6.37 -3.60
C LEU A 443 13.73 -5.75 -2.41
N MET A 444 13.85 -6.39 -1.25
CA MET A 444 13.34 -5.90 0.03
C MET A 444 14.43 -6.02 1.11
N PRO A 445 15.50 -5.21 1.05
CA PRO A 445 16.60 -5.25 2.01
C PRO A 445 16.27 -4.55 3.33
N VAL A 446 16.60 -5.23 4.43
CA VAL A 446 16.49 -4.71 5.78
C VAL A 446 17.76 -4.99 6.58
N LYS A 447 18.19 -4.02 7.39
CA LYS A 447 19.37 -4.16 8.25
C LYS A 447 18.96 -4.67 9.62
N GLN A 448 19.60 -5.75 10.05
CA GLN A 448 19.40 -6.39 11.35
C GLN A 448 20.22 -5.73 12.45
N ALA A 449 19.87 -5.98 13.70
CA ALA A 449 20.53 -5.40 14.87
C ALA A 449 22.01 -5.80 15.01
N ASP A 450 22.36 -7.00 14.53
CA ASP A 450 23.73 -7.53 14.51
C ASP A 450 24.56 -7.04 13.31
N GLY A 451 24.02 -6.12 12.49
CA GLY A 451 24.70 -5.54 11.34
C GLY A 451 24.55 -6.33 10.04
N ARG A 452 23.97 -7.53 10.06
CA ARG A 452 23.67 -8.30 8.84
C ARG A 452 22.54 -7.67 8.04
N ILE A 453 22.52 -7.95 6.73
CA ILE A 453 21.42 -7.53 5.85
C ILE A 453 20.57 -8.76 5.57
N ARG A 454 19.29 -8.71 5.92
CA ARG A 454 18.31 -9.69 5.44
C ARG A 454 17.64 -9.11 4.20
N MET A 455 17.57 -9.89 3.13
CA MET A 455 17.00 -9.43 1.87
C MET A 455 16.06 -10.46 1.31
N ALA A 456 14.80 -10.05 1.16
CA ALA A 456 13.82 -10.77 0.37
C ALA A 456 13.96 -10.37 -1.11
N ILE A 457 14.03 -11.36 -1.99
CA ILE A 457 14.21 -11.20 -3.44
C ILE A 457 12.98 -11.80 -4.11
N LYS A 458 12.04 -10.93 -4.52
CA LYS A 458 10.75 -11.33 -5.10
C LYS A 458 10.88 -11.45 -6.60
N SER A 459 10.45 -12.57 -7.18
CA SER A 459 10.36 -12.69 -8.63
C SER A 459 9.11 -12.01 -9.18
N ARG A 460 9.29 -11.26 -10.27
CA ARG A 460 8.22 -10.74 -11.13
C ARG A 460 8.04 -11.61 -12.39
N SER A 461 8.95 -12.54 -12.65
CA SER A 461 8.87 -13.44 -13.79
C SER A 461 7.95 -14.64 -13.52
N LEU A 462 7.30 -15.15 -14.56
CA LEU A 462 6.59 -16.44 -14.52
C LEU A 462 7.55 -17.63 -14.41
N SER A 463 8.79 -17.46 -14.89
CA SER A 463 9.84 -18.46 -14.85
C SER A 463 10.90 -18.13 -13.78
N TYR A 464 11.87 -19.02 -13.61
CA TYR A 464 13.01 -18.73 -12.75
C TYR A 464 13.79 -17.51 -13.27
N ALA A 465 14.06 -16.55 -12.37
CA ALA A 465 14.97 -15.45 -12.64
C ALA A 465 16.37 -15.77 -12.08
N ARG A 466 17.43 -15.16 -12.63
CA ARG A 466 18.79 -15.31 -12.09
C ARG A 466 19.49 -13.95 -11.98
N PRO A 467 18.97 -13.04 -11.13
CA PRO A 467 19.57 -11.73 -10.96
C PRO A 467 21.00 -11.84 -10.41
N GLU A 468 21.87 -10.96 -10.90
CA GLU A 468 23.07 -10.54 -10.19
C GLU A 468 22.72 -9.33 -9.34
N ILE A 469 23.09 -9.38 -8.06
CA ILE A 469 22.79 -8.35 -7.07
C ILE A 469 24.09 -7.79 -6.55
N ASP A 470 24.21 -6.46 -6.55
CA ASP A 470 25.35 -5.71 -6.02
C ASP A 470 24.94 -4.97 -4.74
N VAL A 471 25.55 -5.35 -3.62
CA VAL A 471 25.30 -4.72 -2.31
C VAL A 471 26.24 -3.54 -2.04
N ARG A 472 27.08 -3.18 -3.03
CA ARG A 472 28.02 -2.04 -3.03
C ARG A 472 29.12 -2.08 -1.98
N LYS A 473 29.19 -3.14 -1.18
CA LYS A 473 30.21 -3.39 -0.16
C LYS A 473 30.68 -4.84 -0.27
N PRO A 474 31.96 -5.14 0.03
CA PRO A 474 32.47 -6.51 0.00
C PRO A 474 31.63 -7.45 0.87
N VAL A 475 31.25 -8.59 0.28
CA VAL A 475 30.39 -9.60 0.91
C VAL A 475 31.24 -10.77 1.37
N LYS A 476 31.22 -11.01 2.68
CA LYS A 476 31.89 -12.14 3.32
C LYS A 476 31.12 -13.45 3.09
N SER A 477 29.80 -13.43 3.28
CA SER A 477 28.96 -14.62 3.12
C SER A 477 27.51 -14.28 2.75
N VAL A 478 26.85 -15.22 2.06
CA VAL A 478 25.41 -15.16 1.75
C VAL A 478 24.78 -16.50 2.14
N LYS A 479 23.84 -16.48 3.08
CA LYS A 479 23.09 -17.65 3.54
C LYS A 479 21.65 -17.60 3.03
N VAL A 480 21.19 -18.66 2.38
CA VAL A 480 19.78 -18.81 2.00
C VAL A 480 18.98 -19.24 3.24
N LEU A 481 17.87 -18.55 3.51
CA LEU A 481 16.97 -18.84 4.65
C LEU A 481 15.68 -19.56 4.23
N THR A 482 15.29 -19.45 2.96
CA THR A 482 14.21 -20.25 2.35
C THR A 482 14.70 -21.64 1.96
N ASP A 483 13.79 -22.59 1.72
CA ASP A 483 14.14 -23.97 1.32
C ASP A 483 14.81 -24.06 -0.06
N PHE A 484 14.63 -23.02 -0.88
CA PHE A 484 15.18 -22.92 -2.23
C PHE A 484 16.02 -21.63 -2.40
N PRO A 485 17.13 -21.69 -3.17
CA PRO A 485 17.76 -22.89 -3.70
C PRO A 485 18.62 -23.61 -2.65
N SER A 486 18.81 -24.91 -2.82
CA SER A 486 19.68 -25.73 -1.97
C SER A 486 21.18 -25.57 -2.27
N VAL A 487 21.54 -24.81 -3.31
CA VAL A 487 22.94 -24.56 -3.68
C VAL A 487 23.52 -23.38 -2.91
N ALA A 488 24.77 -23.51 -2.46
CA ALA A 488 25.49 -22.43 -1.82
C ALA A 488 25.67 -21.24 -2.79
N ILE A 489 25.51 -20.03 -2.26
CA ILE A 489 25.76 -18.79 -2.99
C ILE A 489 27.20 -18.36 -2.69
N HIS A 490 28.01 -18.19 -3.74
CA HIS A 490 29.38 -17.71 -3.62
C HIS A 490 29.45 -16.24 -4.06
N PRO A 491 29.68 -15.28 -3.13
CA PRO A 491 29.83 -13.88 -3.48
C PRO A 491 31.15 -13.63 -4.24
N GLN A 492 31.17 -12.58 -5.04
CA GLN A 492 32.31 -12.06 -5.79
C GLN A 492 32.45 -10.57 -5.52
N GLY A 493 33.33 -10.20 -4.58
CA GLY A 493 33.46 -8.81 -4.13
C GLY A 493 32.15 -8.33 -3.49
N SER A 494 31.50 -7.32 -4.06
CA SER A 494 30.21 -6.81 -3.59
C SER A 494 28.98 -7.49 -4.21
N LYS A 495 29.20 -8.48 -5.08
CA LYS A 495 28.14 -9.05 -5.92
C LYS A 495 27.87 -10.51 -5.61
N PHE A 496 26.66 -10.96 -5.87
CA PHE A 496 26.33 -12.39 -5.93
C PHE A 496 25.17 -12.64 -6.88
N SER A 497 25.02 -13.90 -7.32
CA SER A 497 23.87 -14.32 -8.12
C SER A 497 23.08 -15.41 -7.41
N VAL A 498 21.77 -15.39 -7.57
CA VAL A 498 20.87 -16.40 -7.01
C VAL A 498 19.75 -16.70 -7.99
N ARG A 499 19.30 -17.95 -8.03
CA ARG A 499 18.15 -18.35 -8.85
C ARG A 499 16.88 -18.20 -8.03
N VAL A 500 15.90 -17.42 -8.49
CA VAL A 500 14.64 -17.11 -7.79
C VAL A 500 13.47 -17.80 -8.49
N PRO A 501 12.57 -18.51 -7.77
CA PRO A 501 11.42 -19.20 -8.37
C PRO A 501 10.43 -18.22 -9.02
N GLY A 502 9.77 -18.67 -10.09
CA GLY A 502 8.75 -17.88 -10.79
C GLY A 502 7.61 -17.44 -9.86
N ARG A 503 7.31 -16.14 -9.89
CA ARG A 503 6.38 -15.43 -8.99
C ARG A 503 6.61 -15.68 -7.49
N GLY A 504 7.74 -16.28 -7.13
CA GLY A 504 8.06 -16.65 -5.76
C GLY A 504 9.00 -15.65 -5.10
N ILE A 505 9.64 -16.10 -4.03
CA ILE A 505 10.58 -15.31 -3.25
C ILE A 505 11.74 -16.17 -2.78
N ILE A 506 12.88 -15.53 -2.51
CA ILE A 506 13.97 -16.09 -1.71
C ILE A 506 14.31 -15.10 -0.63
N VAL A 507 14.60 -15.58 0.57
CA VAL A 507 15.16 -14.77 1.63
C VAL A 507 16.61 -15.17 1.84
N VAL A 508 17.51 -14.19 1.79
CA VAL A 508 18.93 -14.38 2.10
C VAL A 508 19.36 -13.51 3.27
N GLU A 509 20.38 -13.95 3.98
CA GLU A 509 21.12 -13.18 4.98
C GLU A 509 22.54 -12.96 4.47
N ILE A 510 22.97 -11.69 4.47
CA ILE A 510 24.24 -11.23 3.92
C ILE A 510 25.09 -10.68 5.07
N GLU A 511 26.31 -11.19 5.15
CA GLU A 511 27.36 -10.69 6.03
C GLU A 511 28.37 -9.92 5.20
N LEU A 512 28.65 -8.68 5.58
CA LEU A 512 29.66 -7.84 4.92
C LEU A 512 31.04 -8.09 5.55
N GLU A 513 32.11 -7.85 4.80
CA GLU A 513 33.45 -7.84 5.39
C GLU A 513 33.60 -6.67 6.36
N GLU A 514 34.23 -6.91 7.52
CA GLU A 514 34.64 -5.81 8.40
C GLU A 514 35.65 -4.95 7.65
N MET A 515 35.39 -3.64 7.55
CA MET A 515 36.41 -2.72 7.07
C MET A 515 37.59 -2.78 8.04
N MET A 516 38.69 -3.43 7.63
CA MET A 516 39.97 -3.24 8.28
C MET A 516 40.33 -1.76 8.13
N THR A 517 40.03 -0.95 9.15
CA THR A 517 40.63 0.37 9.26
C THR A 517 42.14 0.14 9.26
N ALA A 518 42.80 0.56 8.17
CA ALA A 518 44.24 0.45 8.06
C ALA A 518 44.86 1.03 9.34
N PRO A 519 45.80 0.32 10.00
CA PRO A 519 46.45 0.87 11.18
C PRO A 519 47.09 2.20 10.77
N VAL A 520 46.71 3.27 11.45
CA VAL A 520 47.33 4.58 11.30
C VAL A 520 48.82 4.37 11.55
N SER A 521 49.60 4.41 10.47
CA SER A 521 51.05 4.30 10.53
C SER A 521 51.57 5.54 11.26
N THR A 522 51.74 5.44 12.57
CA THR A 522 52.60 6.34 13.35
C THR A 522 54.06 6.06 12.99
N LYS A 523 54.46 6.45 11.78
CA LYS A 523 55.87 6.64 11.44
C LYS A 523 56.11 8.13 11.28
N GLY A 524 56.83 8.69 12.24
CA GLY A 524 57.71 9.84 11.99
C GLY A 524 57.36 11.12 12.73
N GLN A 525 57.68 11.19 14.03
CA GLN A 525 58.28 12.41 14.60
C GLN A 525 59.38 12.01 15.60
N LYS A 526 60.58 11.84 15.06
CA LYS A 526 61.84 12.15 15.75
C LYS A 526 62.59 13.11 14.85
N GLN A 527 62.52 14.40 15.18
CA GLN A 527 63.67 15.29 15.30
C GLN A 527 63.25 16.51 16.11
#